data_AF-A0A852THZ0-F1
#
_entry.id   AF-A0A852THZ0-F1
#
_cell.length_a   1.000
_cell.length_b   1.000
_cell.length_c   1.000
_cell.angle_alpha   90.00
_cell.angle_beta   90.00
_cell.angle_gamma   90.00
#
_symmetry.space_group_name_H-M   'P 1'
#
loop_
_entity.id
_entity.type
_entity.pdbx_description
1 polymer ?
#
loop_
_entity_poly.entity_id
_entity_poly.type
_entity_poly.pdbx_seq_one_letter_code
_entity_poly.pdbx_strand_id
1 'polypeptide(L)'
;MRLCQLYIEQCISDWKIAKRHVRFLVPDSFVVIRMVSLPIDLKEDEIKGYLYMEIGTSIHLPFEDPVFDYTLMDSDTNNRQILLFAAPEDIVRENMGLFDEVRLKAVAADISSLALYRYYNQLEPASENQNLLVIQFDLLEVNVSIIEENIPVFTRHISMEVNRENWTHSLTNESSFTLNVTGDKDEAFISIKDAYTQIEKVINFYQYSLNQGKQQVEKIL
;
A
#
# COMPACT_ATOMS: atom_id res chain seq x y z
N MET A 1 10.09 -2.14 18.16
CA MET A 1 11.31 -2.55 17.42
C MET A 1 11.95 -3.86 17.90
N ARG A 2 12.41 -4.01 19.16
CA ARG A 2 13.19 -5.20 19.59
C ARG A 2 12.54 -6.57 19.36
N LEU A 3 11.21 -6.67 19.49
CA LEU A 3 10.49 -7.92 19.18
C LEU A 3 10.54 -8.25 17.68
N CYS A 4 10.31 -7.27 16.81
CA CYS A 4 10.38 -7.46 15.35
C CYS A 4 11.78 -7.92 14.93
N GLN A 5 12.83 -7.33 15.50
CA GLN A 5 14.21 -7.73 15.25
C GLN A 5 14.42 -9.22 15.57
N LEU A 6 14.00 -9.67 16.76
CA LEU A 6 14.14 -11.06 17.18
C LEU A 6 13.42 -12.03 16.22
N TYR A 7 12.21 -11.68 15.77
CA TYR A 7 11.49 -12.50 14.79
C TYR A 7 12.22 -12.56 13.43
N ILE A 8 12.76 -11.44 12.96
CA ILE A 8 13.51 -11.42 11.70
C ILE A 8 14.80 -12.24 11.83
N GLU A 9 15.53 -12.16 12.95
CA GLU A 9 16.71 -12.99 13.22
C GLU A 9 16.38 -14.49 13.18
N GLN A 10 15.24 -14.88 13.74
CA GLN A 10 14.74 -16.25 13.67
C GLN A 10 14.45 -16.65 12.22
N CYS A 11 13.70 -15.85 11.45
CA CYS A 11 13.44 -16.11 10.03
C CYS A 11 14.74 -16.22 9.21
N ILE A 12 15.75 -15.40 9.50
CA ILE A 12 17.05 -15.46 8.83
C ILE A 12 17.73 -16.80 9.06
N SER A 13 17.70 -17.29 10.30
CA SER A 13 18.25 -18.59 10.67
C SER A 13 17.49 -19.73 9.99
N ASP A 14 16.17 -19.74 10.12
CA ASP A 14 15.30 -20.82 9.65
C ASP A 14 15.32 -20.94 8.13
N TRP A 15 15.27 -19.81 7.41
CA TRP A 15 15.28 -19.78 5.95
C TRP A 15 16.67 -19.74 5.34
N LYS A 16 17.72 -19.62 6.16
CA LYS A 16 19.13 -19.55 5.73
C LYS A 16 19.40 -18.40 4.74
N ILE A 17 18.85 -17.23 5.03
CA ILE A 17 18.89 -16.04 4.16
C ILE A 17 19.82 -14.92 4.65
N ALA A 18 20.80 -15.23 5.49
CA ALA A 18 21.74 -14.24 5.99
C ALA A 18 22.41 -13.44 4.84
N LYS A 19 22.52 -12.12 5.00
CA LYS A 19 23.15 -11.20 4.02
C LYS A 19 22.47 -11.13 2.66
N ARG A 20 21.23 -11.61 2.53
CA ARG A 20 20.47 -11.49 1.30
C ARG A 20 19.96 -10.06 1.10
N HIS A 21 19.74 -9.73 -0.17
CA HIS A 21 18.98 -8.54 -0.54
C HIS A 21 17.50 -8.77 -0.22
N VAL A 22 16.87 -7.80 0.41
CA VAL A 22 15.45 -7.84 0.76
C VAL A 22 14.72 -6.62 0.23
N ARG A 23 13.47 -6.83 -0.15
CA ARG A 23 12.51 -5.77 -0.41
C ARG A 23 11.54 -5.77 0.76
N PHE A 24 11.16 -4.60 1.23
CA PHE A 24 10.24 -4.47 2.36
C PHE A 24 9.07 -3.58 1.98
N LEU A 25 7.97 -3.70 2.71
CA LEU A 25 6.79 -2.89 2.52
C LEU A 25 6.85 -1.72 3.49
N VAL A 26 6.67 -0.49 2.98
CA VAL A 26 6.39 0.67 3.84
C VAL A 26 4.97 0.49 4.38
N PRO A 27 4.70 0.77 5.68
CA PRO A 27 3.35 0.62 6.21
C PRO A 27 2.37 1.51 5.44
N ASP A 28 1.26 0.94 4.99
CA ASP A 28 0.37 1.60 4.04
C ASP A 28 -0.29 2.87 4.58
N SER A 29 -0.43 2.97 5.91
CA SER A 29 -0.94 4.16 6.59
C SER A 29 -0.08 5.41 6.39
N PHE A 30 1.19 5.24 6.02
CA PHE A 30 2.12 6.35 5.75
C PHE A 30 2.33 6.61 4.26
N VAL A 31 1.79 5.79 3.37
CA VAL A 31 1.98 5.92 1.93
C VAL A 31 0.88 6.79 1.33
N VAL A 32 1.29 7.81 0.59
CA VAL A 32 0.40 8.64 -0.23
C VAL A 32 0.63 8.31 -1.70
N ILE A 33 -0.45 7.99 -2.40
CA ILE A 33 -0.47 7.81 -3.85
C ILE A 33 -1.37 8.89 -4.44
N ARG A 34 -0.86 9.66 -5.40
CA ARG A 34 -1.58 10.80 -5.97
C ARG A 34 -1.26 11.05 -7.44
N MET A 35 -2.30 11.28 -8.23
CA MET A 35 -2.16 11.81 -9.58
C MET A 35 -1.73 13.28 -9.52
N VAL A 36 -0.65 13.61 -10.23
CA VAL A 36 -0.08 14.97 -10.32
C VAL A 36 0.04 15.35 -11.79
N SER A 37 -0.55 16.49 -12.17
CA SER A 37 -0.39 17.06 -13.50
C SER A 37 0.95 17.79 -13.62
N LEU A 38 1.64 17.59 -14.74
CA LEU A 38 2.91 18.23 -15.06
C LEU A 38 2.72 19.30 -16.14
N PRO A 39 3.58 20.35 -16.17
CA PRO A 39 3.67 21.25 -17.31
C PRO A 39 4.02 20.49 -18.61
N ILE A 40 3.43 20.90 -19.72
CA ILE A 40 3.58 20.21 -21.03
C ILE A 40 5.02 20.30 -21.55
N ASP A 41 5.72 21.39 -21.24
CA ASP A 41 7.08 21.71 -21.66
C ASP A 41 8.17 21.15 -20.72
N LEU A 42 7.78 20.53 -19.60
CA LEU A 42 8.72 19.91 -18.66
C LEU A 42 9.33 18.64 -19.25
N LYS A 43 10.65 18.56 -19.31
CA LYS A 43 11.35 17.36 -19.79
C LYS A 43 11.39 16.27 -18.72
N GLU A 44 11.52 15.01 -19.14
CA GLU A 44 11.44 13.87 -18.22
C GLU A 44 12.54 13.87 -17.16
N ASP A 45 13.75 14.27 -17.55
CA ASP A 45 14.92 14.39 -16.68
C ASP A 45 14.80 15.55 -15.68
N GLU A 46 13.90 16.49 -15.92
CA GLU A 46 13.62 17.64 -15.05
C GLU A 46 12.49 17.36 -14.05
N ILE A 47 11.67 16.31 -14.26
CA ILE A 47 10.49 15.99 -13.42
C ILE A 47 10.86 15.85 -11.95
N LYS A 48 11.95 15.12 -11.64
CA LYS A 48 12.35 14.92 -10.25
C LYS A 48 12.69 16.25 -9.55
N GLY A 49 13.39 17.14 -10.24
CA GLY A 49 13.72 18.48 -9.73
C GLY A 49 12.48 19.35 -9.54
N TYR A 50 11.54 19.29 -10.48
CA TYR A 50 10.24 19.94 -10.38
C TYR A 50 9.46 19.46 -9.15
N LEU A 51 9.37 18.14 -8.93
CA LEU A 51 8.67 17.59 -7.77
C LEU A 51 9.30 18.03 -6.44
N TYR A 52 10.62 18.10 -6.34
CA TYR A 52 11.29 18.63 -5.13
C TYR A 52 10.90 20.09 -4.83
N MET A 53 10.61 20.90 -5.84
CA MET A 53 10.21 22.30 -5.67
C MET A 53 8.70 22.44 -5.35
N GLU A 54 7.88 21.59 -5.96
CA GLU A 54 6.42 21.65 -5.85
C GLU A 54 5.88 20.95 -4.60
N ILE A 55 6.60 19.97 -4.06
CA ILE A 55 6.26 19.33 -2.78
C ILE A 55 6.41 20.34 -1.65
N GLY A 56 5.34 20.51 -0.87
CA GLY A 56 5.25 21.50 0.19
C GLY A 56 4.80 22.89 -0.27
N THR A 57 4.70 23.14 -1.59
CA THR A 57 4.18 24.41 -2.13
C THR A 57 2.82 24.21 -2.80
N SER A 58 2.74 23.41 -3.86
CA SER A 58 1.48 23.08 -4.54
C SER A 58 1.02 21.65 -4.18
N ILE A 59 1.96 20.72 -4.06
CA ILE A 59 1.71 19.33 -3.66
C ILE A 59 1.83 19.22 -2.14
N HIS A 60 0.69 19.36 -1.47
CA HIS A 60 0.60 19.24 -0.02
C HIS A 60 0.47 17.77 0.38
N LEU A 61 1.47 17.28 1.11
CA LEU A 61 1.47 15.96 1.75
C LEU A 61 1.10 16.11 3.23
N PRO A 62 0.54 15.06 3.86
CA PRO A 62 0.14 15.10 5.27
C PRO A 62 1.32 14.91 6.24
N PHE A 63 2.56 15.07 5.76
CA PHE A 63 3.81 14.92 6.50
C PHE A 63 4.91 15.79 5.88
N GLU A 64 5.94 16.06 6.67
CA GLU A 64 7.15 16.76 6.25
C GLU A 64 8.21 15.76 5.76
N ASP A 65 9.28 16.26 5.12
CA ASP A 65 10.45 15.49 4.66
C ASP A 65 10.13 14.15 3.97
N PRO A 66 9.43 14.18 2.81
CA PRO A 66 9.04 12.96 2.11
C PRO A 66 10.19 12.36 1.29
N VAL A 67 10.31 11.04 1.31
CA VAL A 67 10.88 10.30 0.18
C VAL A 67 9.78 10.01 -0.83
N PHE A 68 10.10 10.09 -2.11
CA PHE A 68 9.11 9.87 -3.16
C PHE A 68 9.71 9.22 -4.40
N ASP A 69 8.83 8.58 -5.16
CA ASP A 69 9.07 8.06 -6.50
C ASP A 69 7.85 8.33 -7.38
N TYR A 70 7.98 8.19 -8.70
CA TYR A 70 6.86 8.40 -9.62
C TYR A 70 6.90 7.48 -10.82
N THR A 71 5.72 7.23 -11.40
CA THR A 71 5.59 6.67 -12.74
C THR A 71 4.89 7.65 -13.66
N LEU A 72 5.33 7.70 -14.91
CA LEU A 72 4.59 8.39 -15.97
C LEU A 72 3.28 7.62 -16.21
N MET A 73 2.19 8.36 -16.38
CA MET A 73 0.91 7.82 -16.82
C MET A 73 0.78 8.04 -18.32
N ASP A 74 0.10 7.13 -19.02
CA ASP A 74 -0.20 7.32 -20.43
C ASP A 74 -1.05 8.58 -20.60
N SER A 75 -0.44 9.60 -21.22
CA SER A 75 -1.01 10.93 -21.34
C SER A 75 -1.46 11.21 -22.77
N ASP A 76 -2.65 11.79 -22.92
CA ASP A 76 -3.02 12.52 -24.13
C ASP A 76 -2.08 13.72 -24.32
N THR A 77 -1.87 14.14 -25.58
CA THR A 77 -0.95 15.24 -25.99
C THR A 77 -1.10 16.57 -25.22
N ASN A 78 -2.21 16.78 -24.51
CA ASN A 78 -2.52 17.99 -23.76
C ASN A 78 -2.44 17.84 -22.23
N ASN A 79 -2.34 16.64 -21.67
CA ASN A 79 -2.41 16.41 -20.22
C ASN A 79 -1.34 15.42 -19.78
N ARG A 80 -0.13 15.91 -19.56
CA ARG A 80 0.95 15.10 -18.99
C ARG A 80 0.71 14.88 -17.50
N GLN A 81 0.64 13.62 -17.07
CA GLN A 81 0.39 13.25 -15.67
C GLN A 81 1.38 12.20 -15.18
N ILE A 82 1.60 12.20 -13.87
CA ILE A 82 2.32 11.15 -13.15
C ILE A 82 1.46 10.62 -12.02
N LEU A 83 1.78 9.40 -11.61
CA LEU A 83 1.38 8.89 -10.32
C LEU A 83 2.56 9.02 -9.34
N LEU A 84 2.40 9.90 -8.36
CA LEU A 84 3.37 10.15 -7.30
C LEU A 84 3.13 9.18 -6.14
N PHE A 85 4.20 8.56 -5.65
CA PHE A 85 4.26 7.78 -4.43
C PHE A 85 5.13 8.53 -3.41
N ALA A 86 4.62 8.77 -2.21
CA ALA A 86 5.38 9.46 -1.18
C ALA A 86 5.17 8.82 0.20
N ALA A 87 6.21 8.84 1.02
CA ALA A 87 6.17 8.42 2.42
C ALA A 87 7.15 9.26 3.27
N PRO A 88 6.95 9.37 4.58
CA PRO A 88 7.91 10.05 5.47
C PRO A 88 9.29 9.39 5.41
N GLU A 89 10.35 10.19 5.27
CA GLU A 89 11.72 9.68 5.17
C GLU A 89 12.15 8.89 6.42
N ASP A 90 11.76 9.37 7.60
CA ASP A 90 12.08 8.76 8.89
C ASP A 90 11.47 7.35 9.01
N ILE A 91 10.21 7.16 8.63
CA ILE A 91 9.53 5.86 8.62
C ILE A 91 10.24 4.89 7.67
N VAL A 92 10.58 5.33 6.47
CA VAL A 92 11.29 4.47 5.50
C VAL A 92 12.68 4.11 6.04
N ARG A 93 13.41 5.07 6.61
CA ARG A 93 14.75 4.84 7.18
C ARG A 93 14.72 3.96 8.43
N GLU A 94 13.73 4.09 9.30
CA GLU A 94 13.56 3.22 10.47
C GLU A 94 13.39 1.76 10.04
N ASN A 95 12.50 1.52 9.07
CA ASN A 95 12.27 0.17 8.53
C ASN A 95 13.52 -0.38 7.82
N MET A 96 14.24 0.45 7.05
CA MET A 96 15.52 0.05 6.46
C MET A 96 16.56 -0.34 7.52
N GLY A 97 16.68 0.47 8.57
CA GLY A 97 17.62 0.25 9.68
C GLY A 97 17.40 -1.09 10.38
N LEU A 98 16.14 -1.50 10.56
CA LEU A 98 15.80 -2.82 11.13
C LEU A 98 16.44 -3.98 10.35
N PHE A 99 16.47 -3.90 9.02
CA PHE A 99 17.10 -4.92 8.18
C PHE A 99 18.63 -4.86 8.23
N ASP A 100 19.20 -3.66 8.28
CA ASP A 100 20.65 -3.46 8.39
C ASP A 100 21.20 -4.03 9.71
N GLU A 101 20.49 -3.83 10.83
CA GLU A 101 20.85 -4.36 12.16
C GLU A 101 20.99 -5.89 12.17
N VAL A 102 20.13 -6.58 11.42
CA VAL A 102 20.16 -8.05 11.29
C VAL A 102 20.98 -8.52 10.09
N ARG A 103 21.77 -7.63 9.49
CA ARG A 103 22.67 -7.89 8.35
C ARG A 103 21.96 -8.35 7.08
N LEU A 104 20.68 -7.99 6.90
CA LEU A 104 20.02 -8.03 5.60
C LEU A 104 20.29 -6.71 4.88
N LYS A 105 20.18 -6.70 3.55
CA LYS A 105 20.39 -5.48 2.77
C LYS A 105 19.09 -5.08 2.10
N ALA A 106 18.45 -4.03 2.63
CA ALA A 106 17.24 -3.45 2.03
C ALA A 106 17.59 -2.81 0.67
N VAL A 107 16.98 -3.30 -0.42
CA VAL A 107 17.25 -2.80 -1.79
C VAL A 107 16.08 -2.06 -2.41
N ALA A 108 14.87 -2.21 -1.86
CA ALA A 108 13.70 -1.45 -2.27
C ALA A 108 12.71 -1.34 -1.11
N ALA A 109 12.13 -0.14 -0.98
CA ALA A 109 10.93 0.12 -0.22
C ALA A 109 9.76 0.05 -1.20
N ASP A 110 8.80 -0.82 -0.93
CA ASP A 110 7.68 -1.13 -1.80
C ASP A 110 6.36 -0.88 -1.07
N ILE A 111 5.24 -1.02 -1.77
CA ILE A 111 3.90 -0.86 -1.22
C ILE A 111 3.14 -2.18 -1.31
N SER A 112 2.30 -2.46 -0.33
CA SER A 112 1.65 -3.76 -0.20
C SER A 112 0.73 -4.07 -1.39
N SER A 113 0.00 -3.07 -1.86
CA SER A 113 -0.94 -3.18 -2.98
C SER A 113 -0.26 -3.62 -4.27
N LEU A 114 0.89 -3.04 -4.59
CA LEU A 114 1.68 -3.40 -5.77
C LEU A 114 2.34 -4.76 -5.60
N ALA A 115 2.83 -5.09 -4.40
CA ALA A 115 3.40 -6.40 -4.12
C ALA A 115 2.38 -7.54 -4.27
N LEU A 116 1.19 -7.35 -3.71
CA LEU A 116 0.09 -8.31 -3.81
C LEU A 116 -0.42 -8.43 -5.25
N TYR A 117 -0.58 -7.30 -5.95
CA TYR A 117 -0.95 -7.31 -7.36
C TYR A 117 0.06 -8.08 -8.23
N ARG A 118 1.38 -7.86 -8.05
CA ARG A 118 2.40 -8.62 -8.80
C ARG A 118 2.34 -10.13 -8.52
N TYR A 119 2.08 -10.51 -7.26
CA TYR A 119 1.90 -11.91 -6.90
C TYR A 119 0.66 -12.52 -7.57
N TYR A 120 -0.48 -11.82 -7.50
CA TYR A 120 -1.70 -12.22 -8.18
C TYR A 120 -1.50 -12.36 -9.69
N ASN A 121 -0.90 -11.36 -10.35
CA ASN A 121 -0.65 -11.38 -11.79
C ASN A 121 0.32 -12.50 -12.23
N GLN A 122 1.17 -13.00 -11.32
CA GLN A 122 1.99 -14.17 -11.60
C GLN A 122 1.19 -15.48 -11.58
N LEU A 123 0.16 -15.58 -10.74
CA LEU A 123 -0.69 -16.77 -10.61
C LEU A 123 -1.79 -16.81 -11.66
N GLU A 124 -2.47 -15.68 -11.82
CA GLU A 124 -3.49 -15.44 -12.83
C GLU A 124 -3.03 -14.24 -13.65
N PRO A 125 -2.22 -14.46 -14.70
CA PRO A 125 -1.89 -13.40 -15.65
C PRO A 125 -3.20 -12.78 -16.10
N ALA A 126 -3.40 -11.51 -15.76
CA ALA A 126 -4.69 -10.87 -15.94
C ALA A 126 -5.10 -11.03 -17.41
N SER A 127 -6.33 -11.49 -17.66
CA SER A 127 -6.98 -11.22 -18.93
C SER A 127 -6.96 -9.70 -19.12
N GLU A 128 -6.44 -9.23 -20.25
CA GLU A 128 -6.14 -7.83 -20.52
C GLU A 128 -7.22 -6.86 -19.96
N ASN A 129 -6.75 -5.81 -19.27
CA ASN A 129 -7.49 -4.60 -18.88
C ASN A 129 -8.67 -4.76 -17.91
N GLN A 130 -8.54 -5.57 -16.85
CA GLN A 130 -9.52 -5.56 -15.76
C GLN A 130 -9.15 -4.60 -14.62
N ASN A 131 -10.12 -3.83 -14.16
CA ASN A 131 -9.98 -2.96 -12.98
C ASN A 131 -10.20 -3.77 -11.70
N LEU A 132 -9.16 -3.88 -10.88
CA LEU A 132 -9.16 -4.73 -9.69
C LEU A 132 -9.30 -3.89 -8.43
N LEU A 133 -10.12 -4.35 -7.48
CA LEU A 133 -10.15 -3.86 -6.11
C LEU A 133 -9.42 -4.88 -5.23
N VAL A 134 -8.28 -4.51 -4.68
CA VAL A 134 -7.49 -5.32 -3.75
C VAL A 134 -7.85 -4.90 -2.33
N ILE A 135 -8.35 -5.84 -1.52
CA ILE A 135 -8.71 -5.60 -0.12
C ILE A 135 -7.78 -6.43 0.78
N GLN A 136 -6.87 -5.74 1.47
CA GLN A 136 -6.04 -6.33 2.52
C GLN A 136 -6.70 -6.06 3.86
N PHE A 137 -7.27 -7.11 4.45
CA PHE A 137 -8.06 -7.01 5.66
C PHE A 137 -7.27 -7.57 6.85
N ASP A 138 -6.77 -6.69 7.71
CA ASP A 138 -6.06 -7.03 8.93
C ASP A 138 -6.95 -6.82 10.17
N LEU A 139 -6.44 -7.19 11.35
CA LEU A 139 -7.20 -7.10 12.59
C LEU A 139 -7.60 -5.65 12.96
N LEU A 140 -6.78 -4.68 12.58
CA LEU A 140 -6.91 -3.29 13.04
C LEU A 140 -7.09 -2.29 11.91
N GLU A 141 -6.95 -2.74 10.68
CA GLU A 141 -6.97 -1.88 9.52
C GLU A 141 -7.33 -2.67 8.28
N VAL A 142 -7.87 -1.95 7.31
CA VAL A 142 -8.11 -2.45 5.96
C VAL A 142 -7.41 -1.51 5.00
N ASN A 143 -6.51 -2.06 4.19
CA ASN A 143 -5.98 -1.35 3.04
C ASN A 143 -6.78 -1.74 1.79
N VAL A 144 -7.36 -0.74 1.14
CA VAL A 144 -8.15 -0.89 -0.08
C VAL A 144 -7.41 -0.20 -1.20
N SER A 145 -7.11 -0.92 -2.27
CA SER A 145 -6.41 -0.37 -3.43
C SER A 145 -7.11 -0.72 -4.73
N ILE A 146 -7.16 0.21 -5.66
CA ILE A 146 -7.71 -0.01 -6.99
C ILE A 146 -6.55 -0.05 -7.97
N ILE A 147 -6.43 -1.15 -8.70
CA ILE A 147 -5.43 -1.37 -9.73
C ILE A 147 -6.08 -1.20 -11.09
N GLU A 148 -5.51 -0.29 -11.88
CA GLU A 148 -5.88 0.01 -13.25
C GLU A 148 -4.63 -0.15 -14.12
N GLU A 149 -4.71 -0.92 -15.20
CA GLU A 149 -3.56 -1.14 -16.11
C GLU A 149 -2.25 -1.52 -15.39
N ASN A 150 -2.37 -2.35 -14.36
CA ASN A 150 -1.26 -2.86 -13.53
C ASN A 150 -0.66 -1.82 -12.55
N ILE A 151 -1.32 -0.67 -12.36
CA ILE A 151 -0.87 0.43 -11.51
C ILE A 151 -1.92 0.71 -10.41
N PRO A 152 -1.52 0.88 -9.14
CA PRO A 152 -2.44 1.26 -8.06
C PRO A 152 -2.82 2.73 -8.15
N VAL A 153 -3.89 3.05 -8.89
CA VAL A 153 -4.33 4.44 -9.15
C VAL A 153 -4.97 5.10 -7.93
N PHE A 154 -5.47 4.31 -6.98
CA PHE A 154 -6.09 4.82 -5.76
C PHE A 154 -5.90 3.85 -4.61
N THR A 155 -5.51 4.36 -3.44
CA THR A 155 -5.40 3.57 -2.20
C THR A 155 -6.06 4.33 -1.05
N ARG A 156 -6.74 3.58 -0.19
CA ARG A 156 -7.33 4.08 1.05
C ARG A 156 -6.97 3.15 2.20
N HIS A 157 -6.41 3.74 3.24
CA HIS A 157 -6.26 3.11 4.55
C HIS A 157 -7.51 3.37 5.39
N ILE A 158 -8.05 2.32 6.00
CA ILE A 158 -9.22 2.36 6.88
C ILE A 158 -8.80 1.78 8.21
N SER A 159 -8.74 2.59 9.26
CA SER A 159 -8.52 2.08 10.62
C SER A 159 -9.79 1.44 11.17
N MET A 160 -9.64 0.33 11.88
CA MET A 160 -10.70 -0.36 12.58
C MET A 160 -10.53 -0.20 14.08
N GLU A 161 -11.60 0.22 14.75
CA GLU A 161 -11.64 0.29 16.21
C GLU A 161 -11.92 -1.10 16.76
N VAL A 162 -10.86 -1.81 17.15
CA VAL A 162 -10.95 -3.18 17.66
C VAL A 162 -10.19 -3.29 18.97
N ASN A 163 -10.85 -3.79 20.01
CA ASN A 163 -10.18 -4.11 21.26
C ASN A 163 -9.39 -5.41 21.10
N ARG A 164 -8.05 -5.31 21.01
CA ARG A 164 -7.14 -6.45 20.83
C ARG A 164 -7.27 -7.52 21.93
N GLU A 165 -7.65 -7.15 23.14
CA GLU A 165 -7.82 -8.10 24.26
C GLU A 165 -8.99 -9.08 24.03
N ASN A 166 -9.95 -8.68 23.20
CA ASN A 166 -11.09 -9.48 22.80
C ASN A 166 -10.77 -10.46 21.66
N TRP A 167 -9.49 -10.57 21.27
CA TRP A 167 -9.03 -11.44 20.21
C TRP A 167 -7.94 -12.38 20.72
N THR A 168 -8.10 -13.63 20.37
CA THR A 168 -7.06 -14.66 20.55
C THR A 168 -6.69 -15.22 19.20
N HIS A 169 -5.59 -15.95 19.18
CA HIS A 169 -5.17 -16.66 17.98
C HIS A 169 -5.00 -18.14 18.25
N SER A 170 -5.27 -18.94 17.22
CA SER A 170 -4.95 -20.35 17.20
C SER A 170 -4.16 -20.68 15.94
N LEU A 171 -3.16 -21.53 16.10
CA LEU A 171 -2.45 -22.15 14.98
C LEU A 171 -3.24 -23.40 14.59
N THR A 172 -3.78 -23.41 13.38
CA THR A 172 -4.52 -24.57 12.86
C THR A 172 -3.56 -25.61 12.24
N ASN A 173 -2.41 -25.16 11.73
CA ASN A 173 -1.23 -25.96 11.36
C ASN A 173 0.04 -25.07 11.45
N GLU A 174 1.22 -25.58 11.03
CA GLU A 174 2.50 -24.82 11.07
C GLU A 174 2.51 -23.51 10.25
N SER A 175 1.51 -23.29 9.39
CA SER A 175 1.50 -22.19 8.41
C SER A 175 0.22 -21.35 8.40
N SER A 176 -0.84 -21.74 9.11
CA SER A 176 -2.11 -21.00 9.14
C SER A 176 -2.48 -20.51 10.53
N PHE A 177 -2.63 -19.19 10.64
CA PHE A 177 -3.03 -18.47 11.83
C PHE A 177 -4.51 -18.08 11.71
N THR A 178 -5.29 -18.32 12.75
CA THR A 178 -6.71 -17.93 12.80
C THR A 178 -6.93 -17.00 13.98
N LEU A 179 -7.60 -15.88 13.73
CA LEU A 179 -8.06 -14.93 14.73
C LEU A 179 -9.44 -15.34 15.23
N ASN A 180 -9.60 -15.48 16.54
CA ASN A 180 -10.85 -15.84 17.19
C ASN A 180 -11.28 -14.72 18.13
N VAL A 181 -12.51 -14.26 17.98
CA VAL A 181 -13.13 -13.31 18.90
C VAL A 181 -13.49 -14.04 20.20
N THR A 182 -12.91 -13.59 21.31
CA THR A 182 -13.23 -14.05 22.68
C THR A 182 -14.12 -13.09 23.44
N GLY A 183 -14.17 -11.82 23.02
CA GLY A 183 -15.09 -10.82 23.57
C GLY A 183 -16.44 -10.78 22.86
N ASP A 184 -17.06 -9.59 22.88
CA ASP A 184 -18.33 -9.38 22.20
C ASP A 184 -18.17 -9.42 20.67
N LYS A 185 -18.92 -10.33 20.03
CA LYS A 185 -18.91 -10.47 18.57
C LYS A 185 -19.60 -9.30 17.89
N ASP A 186 -20.52 -8.62 18.57
CA ASP A 186 -21.23 -7.49 18.02
C ASP A 186 -20.28 -6.30 17.81
N GLU A 187 -19.33 -6.06 18.73
CA GLU A 187 -18.28 -5.05 18.56
C GLU A 187 -17.42 -5.32 17.32
N ALA A 188 -16.94 -6.55 17.16
CA ALA A 188 -16.16 -6.95 15.99
C ALA A 188 -16.97 -6.78 14.69
N PHE A 189 -18.25 -7.13 14.72
CA PHE A 189 -19.14 -7.00 13.57
C PHE A 189 -19.41 -5.53 13.20
N ILE A 190 -19.53 -4.64 14.19
CA ILE A 190 -19.67 -3.20 13.97
C ILE A 190 -18.44 -2.66 13.22
N SER A 191 -17.22 -2.96 13.69
CA SER A 191 -16.00 -2.48 13.05
C SER A 191 -15.85 -2.99 11.62
N ILE A 192 -16.24 -4.26 11.36
CA ILE A 192 -16.26 -4.82 10.00
C ILE A 192 -17.29 -4.11 9.13
N LYS A 193 -18.49 -3.82 9.66
CA LYS A 193 -19.55 -3.11 8.93
C LYS A 193 -19.14 -1.68 8.60
N ASP A 194 -18.45 -1.00 9.50
CA ASP A 194 -17.92 0.33 9.26
C ASP A 194 -16.85 0.30 8.17
N ALA A 195 -15.93 -0.67 8.21
CA ALA A 195 -14.95 -0.88 7.15
C ALA A 195 -15.61 -1.16 5.79
N TYR A 196 -16.63 -2.02 5.75
CA TYR A 196 -17.44 -2.28 4.55
C TYR A 196 -18.06 -1.00 3.97
N THR A 197 -18.63 -0.14 4.83
CA THR A 197 -19.20 1.15 4.41
C THR A 197 -18.13 2.07 3.80
N GLN A 198 -16.90 2.03 4.30
CA GLN A 198 -15.80 2.80 3.71
C GLN A 198 -15.32 2.20 2.39
N ILE A 199 -15.26 0.87 2.26
CA ILE A 199 -14.95 0.19 1.00
C ILE A 199 -15.97 0.58 -0.08
N GLU A 200 -17.27 0.59 0.23
CA GLU A 200 -18.30 1.05 -0.73
C GLU A 200 -18.08 2.50 -1.17
N LYS A 201 -17.66 3.39 -0.26
CA LYS A 201 -17.31 4.77 -0.63
C LYS A 201 -16.10 4.84 -1.56
N VAL A 202 -15.11 3.97 -1.37
CA VAL A 202 -13.95 3.87 -2.27
C VAL A 202 -14.38 3.45 -3.67
N ILE A 203 -15.22 2.41 -3.79
CA ILE A 203 -15.75 1.93 -5.08
C ILE A 203 -16.54 3.05 -5.78
N ASN A 204 -17.43 3.72 -5.05
CA ASN A 204 -18.24 4.81 -5.59
C ASN A 204 -17.39 6.03 -5.99
N PHE A 205 -16.37 6.38 -5.20
CA PHE A 205 -15.44 7.46 -5.53
C PHE A 205 -14.69 7.16 -6.82
N TYR A 206 -14.18 5.94 -6.98
CA TYR A 206 -13.51 5.53 -8.20
C TYR A 206 -14.42 5.60 -9.42
N GLN A 207 -15.60 4.99 -9.34
CA GLN A 207 -16.53 4.95 -10.46
C GLN A 207 -17.01 6.36 -10.84
N TYR A 208 -17.51 7.14 -9.89
CA TYR A 208 -18.21 8.39 -10.20
C TYR A 208 -17.35 9.65 -10.12
N SER A 209 -16.35 9.70 -9.23
CA SER A 209 -15.53 10.91 -9.03
C SER A 209 -14.26 10.89 -9.87
N LEU A 210 -13.51 9.77 -9.86
CA LEU A 210 -12.30 9.65 -10.68
C LEU A 210 -12.65 9.43 -12.15
N ASN A 211 -13.54 8.49 -12.43
CA ASN A 211 -13.81 8.04 -13.80
C ASN A 211 -15.11 8.55 -14.43
N GLN A 212 -15.89 9.39 -13.72
CA GLN A 212 -17.13 9.99 -14.25
C GLN A 212 -18.12 8.95 -14.81
N GLY A 213 -18.13 7.75 -14.25
CA GLY A 213 -18.98 6.62 -14.64
C GLY A 213 -18.47 5.80 -15.82
N LYS A 214 -17.31 6.12 -16.41
CA LYS A 214 -16.78 5.42 -17.60
C LYS A 214 -16.11 4.09 -17.26
N GLN A 215 -15.68 3.92 -16.03
CA GLN A 215 -15.01 2.73 -15.54
C GLN A 215 -15.55 2.37 -14.16
N GLN A 216 -15.48 1.08 -13.83
CA GLN A 216 -15.89 0.54 -12.55
C GLN A 216 -14.93 -0.57 -12.13
N VAL A 217 -15.00 -0.98 -10.87
CA VAL A 217 -14.33 -2.19 -10.38
C VAL A 217 -14.99 -3.40 -11.04
N GLU A 218 -14.18 -4.30 -11.59
CA GLU A 218 -14.65 -5.49 -12.29
C GLU A 218 -14.37 -6.78 -11.52
N LYS A 219 -13.34 -6.79 -10.67
CA LYS A 219 -13.00 -7.94 -9.82
C LYS A 219 -12.49 -7.47 -8.46
N ILE A 220 -12.84 -8.21 -7.42
CA ILE A 220 -12.34 -8.00 -6.05
C ILE A 220 -11.36 -9.13 -5.72
N LEU A 221 -10.21 -8.76 -5.15
CA LEU A 221 -9.15 -9.65 -4.66
C LEU A 221 -9.04 -9.55 -3.15
#